data_AF-A0A935CP20-F1
#
_entry.id   AF-A0A935CP20-F1
#
_cell.length_a   1.000
_cell.length_b   1.000
_cell.length_c   1.000
_cell.angle_alpha   90.00
_cell.angle_beta   90.00
_cell.angle_gamma   90.00
#
_symmetry.space_group_name_H-M   'P 1'
#
loop_
_entity.id
_entity.type
_entity.pdbx_description
1 polymer ?
#
loop_
_entity_poly.entity_id
_entity_poly.type
_entity_poly.pdbx_seq_one_letter_code
_entity_poly.pdbx_strand_id
1 'polypeptide(L)'
;MKTILVSARKKTLRDLLEQASSENLVLMTGDGREFILAEVDSFDREIELTRQNQALMQWLDARGREHGTVSLAEARVRLLAN
;
A
#
# COMPACT_ATOMS: atom_id res chain seq x y z
N MET A 1 4.50 -2.51 8.17
CA MET A 1 3.40 -1.85 8.90
C MET A 1 3.50 -2.28 10.36
N LYS A 2 3.51 -1.32 11.28
CA LYS A 2 3.77 -1.56 12.71
C LYS A 2 2.61 -1.12 13.57
N THR A 3 2.16 -1.99 14.48
CA THR A 3 1.09 -1.65 15.43
C THR A 3 1.67 -1.01 16.70
N ILE A 4 1.08 0.11 17.12
CA ILE A 4 1.42 0.86 18.32
C ILE A 4 0.18 1.01 19.19
N LEU A 5 0.31 0.61 20.45
CA LEU A 5 -0.70 0.88 21.48
C LEU A 5 -0.66 2.36 21.89
N VAL A 6 -1.73 3.09 21.60
CA VAL A 6 -1.89 4.48 22.00
C VAL A 6 -2.49 4.52 23.40
N SER A 7 -1.64 4.83 24.38
CA SER A 7 -2.09 5.15 25.74
C SER A 7 -1.96 6.65 25.98
N ALA A 8 -2.84 7.20 26.83
CA ALA A 8 -2.98 8.65 27.06
C ALA A 8 -1.71 9.38 27.54
N ARG A 9 -0.62 8.67 27.87
CA ARG A 9 0.60 9.24 28.47
C ARG A 9 1.92 8.89 27.78
N LYS A 10 1.96 8.04 26.74
CA LYS A 10 3.24 7.39 26.34
C LYS A 10 3.93 7.88 25.08
N LYS A 11 3.30 8.64 24.18
CA LYS A 11 3.98 9.20 22.99
C LYS A 11 3.38 10.53 22.59
N THR A 12 4.22 11.47 22.16
CA THR A 12 3.73 12.71 21.58
C THR A 12 3.27 12.44 20.14
N LEU A 13 2.28 13.20 19.65
CA LEU A 13 1.82 13.10 18.26
C LEU A 13 2.98 13.29 17.26
N ARG A 14 3.95 14.13 17.60
CA ARG A 14 5.13 14.40 16.78
C ARG A 14 5.98 13.15 16.56
N ASP A 15 6.25 12.38 17.62
CA ASP A 15 7.05 11.15 17.52
C ASP A 15 6.36 10.10 16.64
N LEU A 16 5.02 10.06 16.68
CA LEU A 16 4.22 9.16 15.83
C LEU A 16 4.28 9.61 14.36
N LEU A 17 4.23 10.91 14.09
CA LEU A 17 4.35 11.46 12.72
C LEU A 17 5.74 11.21 12.13
N GLU A 18 6.81 11.42 12.90
CA GLU A 18 8.19 11.14 12.45
C GLU A 18 8.42 9.65 12.21
N GLN A 19 7.80 8.78 13.00
CA GLN A 19 7.85 7.35 12.72
C GLN A 19 7.04 6.98 11.47
N ALA A 20 5.90 7.64 11.24
CA ALA A 20 5.04 7.40 10.08
C ALA A 20 5.65 7.82 8.73
N SER A 21 6.65 8.71 8.73
CA SER A 21 7.38 9.07 7.50
C SER A 21 8.35 7.98 7.03
N SER A 22 8.65 6.99 7.87
CA SER A 22 9.51 5.86 7.52
C SER A 22 8.72 4.57 7.25
N GLU A 23 7.58 4.39 7.91
CA GLU A 23 6.70 3.24 7.72
C GLU A 23 5.26 3.54 8.17
N ASN A 24 4.27 2.91 7.54
CA ASN A 24 2.87 3.04 7.97
C ASN A 24 2.64 2.41 9.35
N LEU A 25 1.87 3.11 10.19
CA LEU A 25 1.55 2.71 11.56
C LEU A 25 0.08 2.37 11.72
N VAL A 26 -0.20 1.30 12.48
CA VAL A 26 -1.53 1.00 13.02
C VAL A 26 -1.56 1.48 14.47
N LEU A 27 -2.41 2.43 14.79
CA LEU A 27 -2.62 2.95 16.13
C LEU A 27 -3.81 2.22 16.76
N MET A 28 -3.56 1.47 17.83
CA MET A 28 -4.60 0.71 18.55
C MET A 28 -4.87 1.37 19.90
N THR A 29 -6.12 1.72 20.16
CA THR A 29 -6.57 2.27 21.45
C THR A 29 -6.80 1.16 22.46
N GLY A 30 -6.86 1.51 23.76
CA GLY A 30 -7.09 0.53 24.83
C GLY A 30 -8.45 -0.17 24.78
N ASP A 31 -9.41 0.38 24.03
CA ASP A 31 -10.72 -0.23 23.76
C ASP A 31 -10.75 -1.03 22.45
N GLY A 32 -9.59 -1.25 21.81
CA GLY A 32 -9.44 -2.12 20.64
C GLY A 32 -9.79 -1.48 19.30
N ARG A 33 -10.07 -0.17 19.24
CA ARG A 33 -10.23 0.53 17.95
C ARG A 33 -8.87 0.71 17.28
N GLU A 34 -8.87 0.56 15.96
CA GLU A 34 -7.67 0.67 15.14
C GLU A 34 -7.77 1.87 14.20
N PHE A 35 -6.68 2.62 14.07
CA PHE A 35 -6.52 3.75 13.16
C PHE A 35 -5.23 3.56 12.38
N ILE A 36 -5.16 4.13 11.19
CA ILE A 36 -3.93 4.13 10.39
C ILE A 36 -3.35 5.54 10.39
N LEU A 37 -2.06 5.65 10.70
CA LEU A 37 -1.26 6.84 10.47
C LEU A 37 -0.25 6.55 9.37
N ALA A 38 -0.40 7.25 8.26
CA ALA A 38 0.47 7.19 7.10
C ALA A 38 0.67 8.61 6.59
N GLU A 39 1.86 8.91 6.08
CA GLU A 39 2.05 10.12 5.30
C GLU A 39 1.11 10.11 4.08
N VAL A 40 0.55 11.26 3.73
CA VAL A 40 -0.44 11.35 2.63
C VAL A 40 0.17 10.98 1.28
N ASP A 41 1.49 11.13 1.13
CA ASP A 41 2.25 10.74 -0.07
C ASP A 41 2.74 9.27 -0.01
N SER A 42 2.37 8.52 1.04
CA SER A 42 2.72 7.10 1.13
C SER A 42 1.86 6.28 0.16
N PHE A 43 2.41 6.02 -1.03
CA PHE A 43 1.87 5.09 -2.02
C PHE A 43 1.58 3.70 -1.43
N ASP A 44 2.25 3.33 -0.33
CA ASP A 44 2.02 2.07 0.38
C ASP A 44 0.58 1.91 0.87
N ARG A 45 -0.11 3.00 1.22
CA ARG A 45 -1.53 2.92 1.62
C ARG A 45 -2.43 2.60 0.42
N GLU A 46 -2.13 3.17 -0.74
CA GLU A 46 -2.86 2.86 -1.97
C GLU A 46 -2.61 1.41 -2.39
N ILE A 47 -1.37 0.91 -2.30
CA ILE A 47 -1.04 -0.50 -2.53
C ILE A 47 -1.85 -1.40 -1.60
N GLU A 48 -1.90 -1.10 -0.30
CA GLU A 48 -2.62 -1.92 0.68
C GLU A 48 -4.12 -1.99 0.36
N LEU A 49 -4.74 -0.84 0.10
CA LEU A 49 -6.17 -0.79 -0.27
C LEU A 49 -6.43 -1.50 -1.61
N THR A 50 -5.51 -1.37 -2.57
CA THR A 50 -5.60 -2.03 -3.87
C THR A 50 -5.53 -3.55 -3.73
N ARG A 51 -4.66 -4.07 -2.85
CA ARG A 51 -4.55 -5.51 -2.57
C ARG A 51 -5.80 -6.10 -1.92
N GLN A 52 -6.55 -5.29 -1.16
CA GLN A 52 -7.82 -5.71 -0.55
C GLN A 52 -8.96 -5.82 -1.59
N ASN A 53 -8.81 -5.27 -2.79
CA ASN A 53 -9.77 -5.41 -3.88
C ASN A 53 -9.67 -6.79 -4.54
N GLN A 54 -10.45 -7.76 -4.04
CA GLN A 54 -10.43 -9.14 -4.55
C GLN A 54 -10.72 -9.26 -6.05
N ALA A 55 -11.66 -8.47 -6.57
CA ALA A 55 -12.02 -8.52 -7.99
C ALA A 55 -10.83 -8.11 -8.88
N LEU A 56 -10.12 -7.04 -8.49
CA LEU A 56 -8.91 -6.60 -9.17
C LEU A 56 -7.80 -7.65 -9.07
N MET A 57 -7.56 -8.21 -7.88
CA MET A 57 -6.50 -9.20 -7.67
C MET A 57 -6.74 -10.48 -8.47
N GLN A 58 -7.99 -10.97 -8.52
CA GLN A 58 -8.36 -12.13 -9.35
C GLN A 58 -8.14 -11.86 -10.85
N TRP A 59 -8.49 -10.65 -11.30
CA TRP A 59 -8.26 -10.24 -12.68
C TRP A 59 -6.76 -10.19 -13.02
N LEU A 60 -5.93 -9.59 -12.14
CA LEU A 60 -4.48 -9.54 -12.30
C LEU A 60 -3.85 -10.94 -12.32
N ASP A 61 -4.30 -11.83 -11.43
CA ASP A 61 -3.85 -13.23 -11.38
C ASP A 61 -4.19 -14.02 -12.65
N ALA A 62 -5.33 -13.72 -13.29
CA ALA A 62 -5.69 -14.31 -14.57
C ALA A 62 -4.76 -13.81 -15.69
N ARG A 63 -4.51 -12.50 -15.74
CA ARG A 63 -3.62 -11.90 -16.74
C ARG A 63 -2.17 -12.32 -16.60
N GLY A 64 -1.67 -12.45 -15.37
CA GLY A 64 -0.29 -12.88 -15.11
C GLY A 64 0.00 -14.30 -15.60
N ARG A 65 -1.03 -15.11 -15.83
CA ARG A 65 -0.92 -16.47 -16.40
C ARG A 65 -1.03 -16.50 -17.92
N GLU A 66 -1.29 -15.37 -18.58
CA GLU A 66 -1.27 -15.31 -20.04
C GLU A 66 0.15 -15.57 -20.55
N HIS A 67 0.31 -16.60 -21.39
CA HIS A 67 1.61 -17.00 -21.95
C HIS A 67 2.11 -16.09 -23.08
N GLY A 68 1.27 -15.15 -23.54
CA GLY A 68 1.60 -14.23 -24.63
C GLY A 68 2.63 -13.21 -24.19
N THR A 69 3.91 -13.52 -24.40
CA THR A 69 5.00 -12.55 -24.25
C THR A 69 5.34 -11.96 -25.62
N VAL A 70 5.68 -10.67 -25.64
CA VAL A 70 6.27 -10.01 -26.82
C VAL A 70 7.69 -9.58 -26.46
N SER A 71 8.57 -9.55 -27.45
CA SER A 71 9.91 -9.00 -27.23
C SER A 71 9.84 -7.50 -26.93
N LEU A 72 10.83 -6.97 -26.21
CA LEU A 72 10.91 -5.52 -25.96
C LEU A 72 10.96 -4.71 -27.26
N ALA A 73 11.64 -5.24 -28.30
CA ALA A 73 11.72 -4.60 -29.60
C ALA A 73 10.33 -4.52 -30.28
N GLU A 74 9.58 -5.61 -30.25
CA GLU A 74 8.22 -5.67 -30.77
C GLU A 74 7.25 -4.76 -30.00
N ALA A 75 7.35 -4.72 -28.67
CA ALA A 75 6.56 -3.83 -27.83
C ALA A 75 6.80 -2.35 -28.19
N ARG A 76 8.07 -1.96 -28.41
CA ARG A 76 8.42 -0.58 -28.82
C ARG A 76 7.81 -0.21 -30.16
N VAL A 77 7.84 -1.09 -31.15
CA VAL A 77 7.22 -0.84 -32.46
C VAL A 77 5.71 -0.64 -32.31
N ARG A 78 5.02 -1.51 -31.54
CA ARG A 78 3.57 -1.42 -31.34
C ARG A 78 3.13 -0.14 -30.60
N LEU A 79 3.93 0.34 -29.65
CA LEU A 79 3.62 1.53 -28.84
C LEU A 79 3.95 2.86 -29.54
N LEU A 80 4.89 2.86 -30.49
CA LEU A 80 5.27 4.03 -31.27
C LEU A 80 4.47 4.19 -32.58
N ALA A 81 3.69 3.17 -32.94
CA ALA A 81 2.86 3.14 -34.15
C ALA A 81 1.42 3.66 -33.92
N ASN A 82 1.08 4.12 -32.71
CA ASN A 82 -0.18 4.77 -32.36
C ASN A 82 0.00 6.27 -32.21
#